data_AF-A0A3B8ZHP9-F1
#
_entry.id   AF-A0A3B8ZHP9-F1
#
_cell.length_a   1.000
_cell.length_b   1.000
_cell.length_c   1.000
_cell.angle_alpha   90.00
_cell.angle_beta   90.00
_cell.angle_gamma   90.00
#
_symmetry.space_group_name_H-M   'P 1'
#
loop_
_entity.id
_entity.type
_entity.pdbx_description
1 polymer ?
#
loop_
_entity_poly.entity_id
_entity_poly.type
_entity_poly.pdbx_seq_one_letter_code
_entity_poly.pdbx_strand_id
1 'polypeptide(L)'
;MRTNPVFLTLCLTLLSLSGGSLEDLRVTSTSERESPSVDVRIASTRDTSLATTGKFTQQSSFRDSLVSTQDQPVDYARDIRPLLANKCGSCHGADERSREAGLRLDTREGATGLLPSGSRAVVPGDPEARQLLHRI
;
A
#
# COMPACT_ATOMS: atom_id res chain seq x y z
N MET A 1 24.71 15.64 23.74
CA MET A 1 24.43 17.07 23.51
C MET A 1 25.67 17.91 23.81
N ARG A 2 26.57 18.04 22.83
CA ARG A 2 27.65 19.02 22.80
C ARG A 2 27.53 19.70 21.43
N THR A 3 27.06 20.94 21.40
CA THR A 3 26.94 21.71 20.17
C THR A 3 28.33 22.16 19.73
N ASN A 4 28.76 21.72 18.54
CA ASN A 4 30.04 22.08 17.97
C ASN A 4 29.91 23.49 17.34
N PRO A 5 30.68 24.49 17.79
CA PRO A 5 30.48 25.90 17.40
C PRO A 5 30.62 26.15 15.90
N VAL A 6 31.36 25.29 15.18
CA VAL A 6 31.55 25.39 13.73
C VAL A 6 30.24 25.13 12.96
N PHE A 7 29.34 24.31 13.50
CA PHE A 7 28.08 23.97 12.84
C PHE A 7 27.05 25.11 12.93
N LEU A 8 27.08 25.89 14.02
CA LEU A 8 26.18 27.02 14.23
C LEU A 8 26.54 28.18 13.30
N THR A 9 27.84 28.43 13.10
CA THR A 9 28.31 29.47 12.18
C THR A 9 27.99 29.14 10.72
N LEU A 10 28.12 27.87 10.31
CA LEU A 10 27.79 27.45 8.94
C LEU A 10 26.29 27.59 8.62
N CYS A 11 25.42 27.23 9.57
CA CYS A 11 23.97 27.39 9.42
C CYS A 11 23.54 28.86 9.30
N LEU A 12 24.13 29.76 10.10
CA LEU A 12 23.81 31.20 10.01
C LEU A 12 24.28 31.80 8.68
N THR A 13 25.42 31.38 8.14
CA THR A 13 25.92 31.88 6.85
C THR A 13 25.11 31.38 5.65
N LEU A 14 24.52 30.17 5.73
CA LEU A 14 23.69 29.62 4.65
C LEU A 14 22.29 30.27 4.60
N LEU A 15 21.76 30.70 5.75
CA LEU A 15 20.42 31.32 5.82
C LEU A 15 20.39 32.76 5.28
N SER A 16 21.54 33.44 5.17
CA SER A 16 21.64 34.78 4.56
C SER A 16 21.86 34.77 3.04
N LEU A 17 22.15 33.61 2.42
CA LEU A 17 22.43 33.52 0.98
C LEU A 17 21.19 33.15 0.13
N SER A 18 20.12 32.67 0.74
CA SER A 18 18.86 32.33 0.07
C SER A 18 17.82 33.44 0.25
N GLY A 19 18.01 34.56 -0.44
CA GLY A 19 16.98 35.58 -0.65
C GLY A 19 15.87 35.09 -1.59
N GLY A 20 15.13 34.06 -1.17
CA GLY A 20 14.06 33.43 -1.93
C GLY A 20 12.68 33.94 -1.52
N SER A 21 12.12 34.79 -2.38
CA SER A 21 10.76 35.33 -2.32
C SER A 21 9.70 34.21 -2.35
N LEU A 22 8.70 34.28 -1.47
CA LEU A 22 7.72 33.21 -1.15
C LEU A 22 6.34 33.39 -1.83
N GLU A 23 6.24 34.11 -2.95
CA GLU A 23 4.95 34.66 -3.42
C GLU A 23 4.35 34.10 -4.73
N ASP A 24 4.87 33.02 -5.34
CA ASP A 24 4.32 32.52 -6.61
C ASP A 24 4.11 30.99 -6.72
N LEU A 25 3.61 30.35 -5.66
CA LEU A 25 3.11 28.96 -5.75
C LEU A 25 1.59 28.89 -5.81
N ARG A 26 1.02 29.41 -6.91
CA ARG A 26 -0.37 29.16 -7.30
C ARG A 26 -0.47 27.80 -8.00
N VAL A 27 -0.75 26.75 -7.24
CA VAL A 27 -1.14 25.44 -7.77
C VAL A 27 -2.57 25.55 -8.28
N THR A 28 -2.74 25.85 -9.58
CA THR A 28 -4.04 25.70 -10.25
C THR A 28 -4.29 24.23 -10.53
N SER A 29 -5.16 23.63 -9.73
CA SER A 29 -5.72 22.31 -9.89
C SER A 29 -6.69 22.26 -11.08
N THR A 30 -6.23 21.84 -12.25
CA THR A 30 -7.09 21.26 -13.30
C THR A 30 -6.27 20.28 -14.14
N SER A 31 -6.03 19.07 -13.62
CA SER A 31 -5.70 17.91 -14.45
C SER A 31 -6.93 17.02 -14.43
N GLU A 32 -7.80 17.31 -15.39
CA GLU A 32 -8.86 16.46 -15.88
C GLU A 32 -8.22 15.18 -16.40
N ARG A 33 -8.04 14.19 -15.52
CA ARG A 33 -7.83 12.80 -15.94
C ARG A 33 -9.20 12.19 -16.18
N GLU A 34 -9.69 12.46 -17.38
CA GLU A 34 -10.53 11.60 -18.21
C GLU A 34 -10.44 10.14 -17.73
N SER A 35 -11.46 9.71 -17.01
CA SER A 35 -11.64 8.31 -16.63
C SER A 35 -12.50 7.68 -17.70
N PRO A 36 -11.99 6.73 -18.52
CA PRO A 36 -12.86 6.00 -19.43
C PRO A 36 -13.79 5.13 -18.58
N SER A 37 -15.05 5.56 -18.49
CA SER A 37 -16.17 4.76 -18.02
C SER A 37 -16.30 3.52 -18.92
N VAL A 38 -15.75 2.40 -18.47
CA VAL A 38 -16.00 1.10 -19.09
C VAL A 38 -17.40 0.65 -18.65
N ASP A 39 -18.38 0.94 -19.50
CA ASP A 39 -19.74 0.41 -19.40
C ASP A 39 -19.72 -1.10 -19.68
N VAL A 40 -19.56 -1.90 -18.62
CA VAL A 40 -19.84 -3.35 -18.68
C VAL A 40 -21.35 -3.54 -18.73
N ARG A 41 -21.90 -3.53 -19.95
CA ARG A 41 -23.28 -3.94 -20.21
C ARG A 41 -23.39 -5.45 -20.07
N ILE A 42 -23.72 -5.93 -18.87
CA ILE A 42 -24.23 -7.30 -18.71
C ILE A 42 -25.68 -7.29 -19.20
N ALA A 43 -25.89 -7.71 -20.44
CA ALA A 43 -27.21 -8.04 -20.96
C ALA A 43 -27.75 -9.27 -20.21
N SER A 44 -28.43 -9.01 -19.09
CA SER A 44 -29.23 -10.00 -18.37
C SER A 44 -30.54 -10.24 -19.14
N THR A 45 -30.48 -11.02 -20.22
CA THR A 45 -31.69 -11.62 -20.80
C THR A 45 -32.20 -12.65 -19.80
N ARG A 46 -33.14 -12.23 -18.94
CA ARG A 46 -33.97 -13.16 -18.19
C ARG A 46 -34.85 -13.85 -19.21
N ASP A 47 -34.44 -15.04 -19.61
CA ASP A 47 -35.25 -15.97 -20.37
C ASP A 47 -36.45 -16.35 -19.51
N THR A 48 -37.58 -15.75 -19.87
CA THR A 48 -38.91 -16.26 -19.60
C THR A 48 -39.05 -17.61 -20.31
N SER A 49 -38.93 -18.73 -19.58
CA SER A 49 -39.69 -19.92 -19.97
C SER A 49 -39.76 -20.98 -18.85
N LEU A 50 -40.92 -21.00 -18.20
CA LEU A 50 -41.77 -22.19 -18.04
C LEU A 50 -41.08 -23.52 -17.70
N ALA A 51 -41.27 -23.91 -16.44
CA ALA A 51 -41.65 -25.25 -15.99
C ALA A 51 -41.00 -26.45 -16.71
N THR A 52 -40.00 -27.05 -16.08
CA THR A 52 -39.89 -28.50 -15.94
C THR A 52 -38.96 -28.81 -14.77
N THR A 53 -39.47 -29.63 -13.84
CA THR A 53 -38.75 -30.22 -12.71
C THR A 53 -37.41 -30.80 -13.17
N GLY A 54 -36.31 -30.19 -12.73
CA GLY A 54 -34.96 -30.69 -12.97
C GLY A 54 -34.03 -30.29 -11.83
N LYS A 55 -33.69 -31.26 -10.98
CA LYS A 55 -32.51 -31.19 -10.10
C LYS A 55 -31.29 -30.95 -10.99
N PHE A 56 -30.83 -29.70 -11.09
CA PHE A 56 -29.55 -29.41 -11.72
C PHE A 56 -28.52 -29.11 -10.64
N THR A 57 -27.88 -30.20 -10.21
CA THR A 57 -26.66 -30.21 -9.41
C THR A 57 -25.54 -29.51 -10.20
N GLN A 58 -25.37 -28.20 -10.01
CA GLN A 58 -24.25 -27.44 -10.61
C GLN A 58 -23.20 -27.12 -9.55
N GLN A 59 -22.70 -28.19 -8.92
CA GLN A 59 -21.45 -28.20 -8.17
C GLN A 59 -20.57 -29.24 -8.87
N SER A 60 -19.28 -28.88 -9.11
CA SER A 60 -18.18 -29.75 -9.57
C SER A 60 -17.89 -29.85 -11.08
N SER A 61 -17.19 -28.85 -11.65
CA SER A 61 -16.33 -29.07 -12.84
C SER A 61 -15.37 -27.92 -13.22
N PHE A 62 -15.05 -26.98 -12.32
CA PHE A 62 -13.89 -26.09 -12.48
C PHE A 62 -12.78 -26.47 -11.49
N ARG A 63 -12.34 -27.73 -11.54
CA ARG A 63 -11.10 -28.18 -10.90
C ARG A 63 -10.00 -28.37 -11.95
N ASP A 64 -9.84 -27.39 -12.83
CA ASP A 64 -8.79 -27.41 -13.84
C ASP A 64 -8.11 -26.05 -13.96
N SER A 65 -7.30 -25.74 -12.96
CA SER A 65 -6.16 -24.82 -13.06
C SER A 65 -5.35 -24.92 -11.78
N LEU A 66 -4.78 -26.09 -11.55
CA LEU A 66 -3.67 -26.24 -10.61
C LEU A 66 -2.40 -25.77 -11.34
N VAL A 67 -2.35 -24.48 -11.67
CA VAL A 67 -1.09 -23.80 -11.96
C VAL A 67 -0.29 -23.83 -10.66
N SER A 68 0.72 -24.69 -10.64
CA SER A 68 1.72 -24.73 -9.58
C SER A 68 2.67 -23.55 -9.79
N THR A 69 2.35 -22.42 -9.16
CA THR A 69 3.14 -21.18 -9.17
C THR A 69 4.38 -21.27 -8.27
N GLN A 70 5.08 -22.41 -8.27
CA GLN A 70 6.15 -22.66 -7.29
C GLN A 70 7.52 -22.12 -7.72
N ASP A 71 7.59 -21.46 -8.87
CA ASP A 71 8.84 -20.85 -9.38
C ASP A 71 8.62 -19.45 -9.99
N GLN A 72 7.44 -18.85 -9.78
CA GLN A 72 7.26 -17.45 -10.15
C GLN A 72 7.86 -16.55 -9.06
N PRO A 73 8.60 -15.51 -9.44
CA PRO A 73 9.07 -14.54 -8.47
C PRO A 73 7.88 -13.91 -7.74
N VAL A 74 8.03 -13.77 -6.43
CA VAL A 74 7.03 -13.11 -5.58
C VAL A 74 6.87 -11.67 -6.04
N ASP A 75 5.64 -11.29 -6.39
CA ASP A 75 5.29 -9.93 -6.77
C ASP A 75 4.59 -9.23 -5.60
N TYR A 76 5.06 -8.02 -5.26
CA TYR A 76 4.49 -7.30 -4.13
C TYR A 76 3.02 -6.90 -4.36
N ALA A 77 2.65 -6.46 -5.55
CA ALA A 77 1.32 -5.93 -5.81
C ALA A 77 0.26 -7.05 -5.89
N ARG A 78 0.62 -8.19 -6.47
CA ARG A 78 -0.25 -9.35 -6.63
C ARG A 78 -0.28 -10.23 -5.38
N ASP A 79 0.87 -10.49 -4.76
CA ASP A 79 0.99 -11.56 -3.76
C ASP A 79 1.00 -11.00 -2.32
N ILE A 80 1.68 -9.88 -2.06
CA ILE A 80 1.91 -9.36 -0.69
C ILE A 80 0.89 -8.28 -0.28
N ARG A 81 0.63 -7.30 -1.15
CA ARG A 81 -0.23 -6.15 -0.85
C ARG A 81 -1.66 -6.57 -0.45
N PRO A 82 -2.32 -7.55 -1.11
CA PRO A 82 -3.65 -7.99 -0.69
C PRO A 82 -3.66 -8.62 0.71
N LEU A 83 -2.59 -9.35 1.07
CA LEU A 83 -2.45 -9.96 2.40
C LEU A 83 -2.33 -8.88 3.48
N LEU A 84 -1.45 -7.89 3.27
CA LEU A 84 -1.27 -6.77 4.20
C LEU A 84 -2.53 -5.93 4.32
N ALA A 85 -3.21 -5.62 3.22
CA ALA A 85 -4.45 -4.85 3.22
C ALA A 85 -5.56 -5.55 4.03
N ASN A 86 -5.70 -6.86 3.87
CA ASN A 86 -6.78 -7.63 4.49
C ASN A 86 -6.54 -7.95 5.97
N LYS A 87 -5.28 -8.18 6.37
CA LYS A 87 -4.95 -8.65 7.73
C LYS A 87 -4.38 -7.58 8.64
N CYS A 88 -3.69 -6.60 8.08
CA CYS A 88 -2.94 -5.59 8.85
C CYS A 88 -3.39 -4.16 8.56
N GLY A 89 -4.03 -3.92 7.42
CA GLY A 89 -4.35 -2.59 6.91
C GLY A 89 -5.34 -1.78 7.76
N SER A 90 -6.19 -2.44 8.56
CA SER A 90 -7.14 -1.73 9.45
C SER A 90 -6.43 -0.92 10.54
N CYS A 91 -5.37 -1.49 11.13
CA CYS A 91 -4.63 -0.89 12.24
C CYS A 91 -3.25 -0.35 11.83
N HIS A 92 -2.71 -0.74 10.68
CA HIS A 92 -1.38 -0.30 10.20
C HIS A 92 -1.42 0.23 8.76
N GLY A 93 -2.57 0.74 8.32
CA GLY A 93 -2.79 1.29 6.97
C GLY A 93 -2.63 2.80 6.87
N ALA A 94 -3.26 3.36 5.84
CA ALA A 94 -3.16 4.78 5.50
C ALA A 94 -3.85 5.70 6.51
N ASP A 95 -4.94 5.24 7.16
CA ASP A 95 -5.67 6.04 8.13
C ASP A 95 -4.81 6.28 9.38
N GLU A 96 -4.61 7.55 9.72
CA GLU A 96 -3.83 7.96 10.88
C GLU A 96 -4.56 7.73 12.20
N ARG A 97 -5.89 7.82 12.20
CA ARG A 97 -6.68 7.72 13.44
C ARG A 97 -6.72 6.30 13.98
N SER A 98 -6.74 5.31 13.09
CA SER A 98 -6.70 3.90 13.46
C SER A 98 -5.27 3.33 13.53
N ARG A 99 -4.24 4.14 13.22
CA ARG A 99 -2.87 3.66 13.09
C ARG A 99 -2.21 3.40 14.45
N GLU A 100 -1.95 2.13 14.70
CA GLU A 100 -1.30 1.67 15.93
C GLU A 100 0.23 1.69 15.81
N ALA A 101 0.89 1.92 16.95
CA ALA A 101 2.35 1.89 17.10
C ALA A 101 3.15 2.77 16.12
N GLY A 102 2.51 3.72 15.44
CA GLY A 102 3.12 4.52 14.38
C GLY A 102 3.57 3.70 13.16
N LEU A 103 3.13 2.44 13.03
CA LEU A 103 3.55 1.55 11.97
C LEU A 103 2.63 1.67 10.76
N ARG A 104 3.22 1.84 9.58
CA ARG A 104 2.51 1.98 8.31
C ARG A 104 3.01 0.96 7.29
N LEU A 105 2.18 -0.01 6.92
CA LEU A 105 2.55 -1.16 6.07
C LEU A 105 2.12 -1.03 4.60
N ASP A 106 1.30 -0.03 4.25
CA ASP A 106 0.86 0.24 2.88
C ASP A 106 1.92 0.95 2.02
N THR A 107 2.96 1.53 2.65
CA THR A 107 4.06 2.25 1.99
C THR A 107 5.41 1.63 2.35
N ARG A 108 6.39 1.74 1.45
CA ARG A 108 7.74 1.20 1.68
C ARG A 108 8.45 1.95 2.80
N GLU A 109 8.30 3.27 2.82
CA GLU A 109 8.92 4.17 3.78
C GLU A 109 8.40 3.88 5.19
N GLY A 110 7.09 3.67 5.33
CA GLY A 110 6.46 3.29 6.60
C GLY A 110 6.90 1.92 7.11
N ALA A 111 7.02 0.93 6.21
CA ALA A 111 7.33 -0.45 6.59
C ALA A 111 8.81 -0.63 6.98
N THR A 112 9.70 0.17 6.38
CA THR A 112 11.16 0.10 6.61
C THR A 112 11.70 1.20 7.53
N GLY A 113 10.85 2.14 7.92
CA GLY A 113 11.17 3.23 8.82
C GLY A 113 11.44 2.78 10.25
N LEU A 114 12.02 3.68 11.04
CA LEU A 114 12.24 3.48 12.47
C LEU A 114 10.93 3.69 13.21
N LEU A 115 10.49 2.68 13.97
CA LEU A 115 9.29 2.79 14.80
C LEU A 115 9.61 3.53 16.10
N PRO A 116 8.58 4.02 16.82
CA PRO A 116 8.74 4.60 18.15
C PRO A 116 9.43 3.67 19.16
N SER A 117 9.38 2.35 18.94
CA SER A 117 10.09 1.35 19.74
C SER A 117 11.60 1.29 19.50
N GLY A 118 12.14 2.06 18.54
CA GLY A 118 13.54 2.02 18.14
C GLY A 118 13.90 0.84 17.23
N SER A 119 12.92 0.03 16.81
CA SER A 119 13.10 -1.11 15.90
C SER A 119 12.52 -0.82 14.50
N ARG A 120 12.84 -1.66 13.51
CA ARG A 120 12.22 -1.64 12.18
C ARG A 120 11.29 -2.84 12.01
N ALA A 121 10.12 -2.61 11.38
CA ALA A 121 9.17 -3.67 11.10
C ALA A 121 9.68 -4.61 9.98
N VAL A 122 10.23 -4.02 8.91
CA VAL A 122 10.85 -4.73 7.79
C VAL A 122 12.27 -4.21 7.56
N VAL A 123 13.24 -5.11 7.47
CA VAL A 123 14.62 -4.80 7.05
C VAL A 123 14.86 -5.46 5.69
N PRO A 124 15.08 -4.70 4.61
CA PRO A 124 15.36 -5.26 3.30
C PRO A 124 16.64 -6.12 3.32
N GLY A 125 16.57 -7.33 2.78
CA GLY A 125 17.71 -8.25 2.69
C GLY A 125 18.05 -9.02 3.96
N ASP A 126 17.44 -8.68 5.10
CA ASP A 126 17.64 -9.37 6.37
C ASP A 126 16.29 -9.73 7.00
N PRO A 127 15.80 -10.96 6.80
CA PRO A 127 14.53 -11.38 7.36
C PRO A 127 14.58 -11.59 8.88
N GLU A 128 15.75 -11.79 9.49
CA GLU A 128 15.90 -12.06 10.93
C GLU A 128 15.92 -10.75 11.73
N ALA A 129 16.49 -9.67 11.18
CA ALA A 129 16.57 -8.36 11.82
C ALA A 129 15.24 -7.59 11.87
N ARG A 130 14.10 -8.23 11.60
CA ARG A 130 12.79 -7.57 11.44
C ARG A 130 11.78 -7.97 12.51
N GLN A 131 11.09 -6.98 13.08
CA GLN A 131 10.08 -7.22 14.11
C GLN A 131 8.82 -7.90 13.57
N LEU A 132 8.53 -7.77 12.27
CA LEU A 132 7.30 -8.31 11.70
C LEU A 132 7.22 -9.85 11.76
N LEU A 133 8.33 -10.58 11.66
CA LEU A 133 8.29 -12.05 11.79
C LEU A 133 8.05 -12.53 13.20
N HIS A 134 8.49 -11.77 14.19
CA HIS A 134 8.37 -12.17 15.60
C HIS A 134 6.92 -12.07 16.11
N ARG A 135 5.98 -11.58 15.30
CA ARG A 135 4.61 -11.23 15.68
C ARG A 135 3.53 -11.91 14.84
N ILE A 136 3.93 -12.80 13.93
CA ILE A 136 3.02 -13.60 13.08
C ILE A 136 3.16 -15.08 13.44
#